data_AF-A0A524JLU8-F1
#
_entry.id   AF-A0A524JLU8-F1
#
_cell.length_a   1.000
_cell.length_b   1.000
_cell.length_c   1.000
_cell.angle_alpha   90.00
_cell.angle_beta   90.00
_cell.angle_gamma   90.00
#
_symmetry.space_group_name_H-M   'P 1'
#
loop_
_entity.id
_entity.type
_entity.pdbx_description
1 polymer ?
#
loop_
_entity_poly.entity_id
_entity_poly.type
_entity_poly.pdbx_seq_one_letter_code
_entity_poly.pdbx_strand_id
1 'polypeptide(L)' 'DFILAAGDDWTDEDLFKVLPETAYSIKVGLSSSLARFNVINYKEIRKLLEELNKN' A
#
# COMPACT_ATOMS: atom_id res chain seq x y z
N ASP A 1 -13.57 -1.26 -10.42
CA ASP A 1 -12.12 -1.41 -10.62
C ASP A 1 -11.41 -1.64 -9.31
N PHE A 2 -10.28 -2.34 -9.36
CA PHE A 2 -9.41 -2.56 -8.21
C PHE A 2 -8.20 -1.63 -8.32
N ILE A 3 -7.97 -0.81 -7.27
CA ILE A 3 -6.85 0.12 -7.19
C ILE A 3 -6.07 -0.21 -5.91
N LEU A 4 -4.79 -0.54 -6.07
CA LEU A 4 -3.86 -0.77 -4.98
C LEU A 4 -2.64 0.12 -5.16
N ALA A 5 -2.26 0.84 -4.10
CA ALA A 5 -1.04 1.63 -4.00
C ALA A 5 -0.24 1.19 -2.78
N ALA A 6 1.05 0.97 -2.94
CA ALA A 6 1.95 0.65 -1.84
C ALA A 6 3.22 1.50 -1.95
N GLY A 7 3.63 2.09 -0.84
CA GLY A 7 4.75 3.03 -0.77
C GLY A 7 5.46 2.97 0.59
N ASP A 8 6.73 3.35 0.64
CA ASP A 8 7.60 3.19 1.82
C ASP A 8 8.20 4.49 2.35
N ASP A 9 8.07 5.62 1.66
CA ASP A 9 8.62 6.88 2.13
C ASP A 9 7.60 8.04 2.12
N TRP A 10 8.07 9.24 2.45
CA TRP A 10 7.22 10.41 2.58
C TRP A 10 6.69 10.92 1.23
N THR A 11 7.34 10.57 0.11
CA THR A 11 6.92 11.00 -1.23
C THR A 11 5.62 10.31 -1.64
N ASP A 12 5.37 9.11 -1.10
CA ASP A 12 4.15 8.33 -1.35
C ASP A 12 2.91 8.90 -0.65
N GLU A 13 3.09 9.81 0.32
CA GLU A 13 1.96 10.38 1.07
C GLU A 13 1.08 11.28 0.20
N ASP A 14 1.67 11.98 -0.77
CA ASP A 14 0.92 12.76 -1.76
C ASP A 14 0.10 11.85 -2.67
N LEU A 15 0.61 10.66 -3.01
CA LEU A 15 -0.16 9.63 -3.71
C LEU A 15 -1.33 9.15 -2.84
N PHE A 16 -1.10 8.82 -1.57
CA PHE A 16 -2.16 8.34 -0.68
C PHE A 16 -3.28 9.36 -0.48
N LYS A 17 -2.94 10.65 -0.43
CA LYS A 17 -3.89 11.76 -0.26
C LYS A 17 -4.89 11.90 -1.41
N VAL A 18 -4.49 11.55 -2.64
CA VAL A 18 -5.32 11.74 -3.84
C VAL A 18 -6.09 10.48 -4.24
N LEU A 19 -5.83 9.35 -3.57
CA LEU A 19 -6.53 8.10 -3.84
C LEU A 19 -8.02 8.21 -3.45
N PRO A 20 -8.92 7.59 -4.24
CA PRO A 20 -10.31 7.48 -3.84
C PRO A 20 -10.43 6.60 -2.58
N GLU A 21 -11.47 6.81 -1.77
CA GLU A 21 -11.72 6.02 -0.55
C GLU A 21 -11.86 4.51 -0.80
N THR A 22 -12.19 4.13 -2.04
CA THR A 22 -12.31 2.73 -2.48
C THR A 22 -10.96 2.06 -2.76
N ALA A 23 -9.86 2.81 -2.85
CA ALA A 23 -8.53 2.26 -3.09
C ALA A 23 -7.94 1.60 -1.84
N TYR A 24 -7.10 0.59 -2.06
CA TYR A 24 -6.26 -0.01 -1.04
C TYR A 24 -4.90 0.70 -1.03
N SER A 25 -4.63 1.49 0.00
CA SER A 25 -3.32 2.12 0.22
C SER A 25 -2.58 1.43 1.35
N ILE A 26 -1.31 1.06 1.12
CA ILE A 26 -0.49 0.32 2.07
C ILE A 26 0.85 1.01 2.29
N LYS A 27 1.14 1.40 3.54
CA LYS A 27 2.47 1.83 3.96
C LYS A 27 3.38 0.62 4.17
N VAL A 28 4.56 0.65 3.58
CA VAL A 28 5.63 -0.32 3.88
C VAL A 28 6.51 0.26 4.98
N GLY A 29 6.61 -0.45 6.10
CA GLY A 29 7.23 0.03 7.34
C GLY A 29 6.22 0.62 8.33
N LEU A 30 6.69 0.84 9.56
CA LEU A 30 5.88 1.35 10.67
C LEU A 30 6.23 2.81 10.95
N SER A 31 5.52 3.72 10.29
CA SER A 31 5.55 5.16 10.55
C SER A 31 4.15 5.75 10.40
N SER A 32 3.98 7.01 10.81
CA SER A 32 2.76 7.74 10.46
C SER A 32 2.61 7.80 8.94
N SER A 33 1.39 7.61 8.44
CA SER A 33 1.06 7.57 7.02
C SER A 33 -0.44 7.81 6.82
N LEU A 34 -0.82 8.36 5.67
CA LEU A 34 -2.17 8.49 5.15
C LEU A 34 -2.69 7.18 4.52
N ALA A 35 -1.83 6.17 4.38
CA ALA A 35 -2.24 4.84 3.94
C ALA A 35 -3.25 4.21 4.92
N ARG A 36 -4.21 3.45 4.38
CA ARG A 36 -5.25 2.77 5.18
C ARG A 36 -4.72 1.55 5.93
N PHE A 37 -3.64 0.96 5.44
CA PHE A 37 -3.02 -0.23 6.00
C PHE A 37 -1.50 -0.05 6.06
N ASN A 38 -0.84 -0.90 6.83
CA ASN A 38 0.61 -0.98 6.87
C ASN A 38 1.10 -2.43 6.87
N VAL A 39 2.31 -2.63 6.40
CA VAL A 39 3.06 -3.88 6.51
C VAL A 39 4.46 -3.60 7.05
N ILE A 40 5.10 -4.61 7.64
CA ILE A 40 6.39 -4.41 8.31
C ILE A 40 7.51 -4.13 7.30
N ASN A 41 7.48 -4.76 6.13
CA ASN A 41 8.52 -4.62 5.11
C ASN A 41 8.00 -5.05 3.73
N TYR A 42 8.83 -4.83 2.70
CA TYR A 42 8.48 -5.08 1.30
C TYR A 42 8.18 -6.56 0.99
N LYS A 43 8.64 -7.52 1.80
CA LYS A 43 8.40 -8.95 1.56
C LYS A 43 6.92 -9.30 1.71
N GLU A 44 6.22 -8.63 2.63
CA GLU A 44 4.77 -8.80 2.81
C GLU A 44 3.99 -8.29 1.59
N ILE A 45 4.42 -7.17 0.96
CA ILE A 45 3.83 -6.72 -0.30
C ILE A 45 4.07 -7.74 -1.41
N ARG A 46 5.29 -8.27 -1.54
CA ARG A 46 5.59 -9.29 -2.56
C ARG A 46 4.72 -10.53 -2.38
N LYS A 47 4.59 -11.02 -1.14
CA LYS A 47 3.71 -12.14 -0.81
C LYS A 47 2.25 -11.83 -1.17
N LEU A 48 1.74 -10.64 -0.84
CA LEU A 48 0.39 -10.23 -1.22
C LEU A 48 0.19 -10.25 -2.73
N LEU A 49 1.13 -9.69 -3.50
CA LEU A 49 1.06 -9.68 -4.97
C LEU A 49 1.14 -11.10 -5.56
N GLU A 50 1.94 -11.98 -4.98
CA GLU A 50 1.99 -13.39 -5.36
C GLU A 50 0.65 -14.10 -5.11
N GLU A 51 0.02 -13.88 -3.95
CA GLU A 51 -1.29 -14.45 -3.63
C GLU A 51 -2.40 -13.89 -4.53
N LEU A 52 -2.36 -12.60 -4.86
CA LEU A 52 -3.31 -11.99 -5.81
C LEU A 52 -3.16 -12.53 -7.24
N ASN A 53 -1.97 -13.01 -7.60
CA ASN A 53 -1.67 -13.56 -8.92
C ASN A 53 -1.91 -15.08 -9.00
N LYS A 54 -2.16 -15.75 -7.86
CA LYS A 54 -2.57 -17.15 -7.82
C LYS A 54 -4.07 -17.22 -8.13
N ASN A 55 -4.37 -17.53 -9.39
CA ASN A 55 -5.67 -18.04 -9.82
C ASN A 55 -5.74 -19.55 -9.57
#